data_AF-F2S4J3-F1
#
_entry.id   AF-F2S4J3-F1
#
_cell.length_a   1.000
_cell.length_b   1.000
_cell.length_c   1.000
_cell.angle_alpha   90.00
_cell.angle_beta   90.00
_cell.angle_gamma   90.00
#
_symmetry.space_group_name_H-M   'P 1'
#
loop_
_entity.id
_entity.type
_entity.pdbx_description
1 polymer ?
#
loop_
_entity_poly.entity_id
_entity_poly.type
_entity_poly.pdbx_seq_one_letter_code
_entity_poly.pdbx_strand_id
1 'polypeptide(L)'
;MKVQKSHAKELEKVFKTVSEPIKEEHHFDQGATGVAGLFESLRRNTQGLAEAHADAENRLKTSVVPILENLHTEIKTKAKELGGGAIKHGKEVTKSRAVTQKHIELLGQYVATFETSKSRLDAAHDPYILSRGVTYRLGRQVADENLHFQEILTIQNSFPAFEKHIVETIQRAMNEFFQCMTAQTDHHRNMYSNIVNHAQEIGVDFEWNNFFKRNDATLLDPNAPQRDLATIKYANQDHHATKPLVEGILDRKSRAMLKGYTGGYFAVTPAGYLHGFKENDDTRHEPVPDISLYLPECTIGGFNDLKFSVKGKDLSGGKVGNTFHMTSEYNFKARTKNDLEQWQAVLTNPSSWSGSGSAVASPGGSQITSPVSPISPAATMPNAGESSTAGAAAVGTTEKAATTETPAAGEKPATETAPAPAPAPAGESAPATEPLPTTTTTTGTEGTTTKPTGQEEGVVSVPTAEKK
;
A
#
# COMPACT_ATOMS: atom_id res chain seq x y z
N MET A 1 -25.46 4.60 -13.26
CA MET A 1 -26.11 3.66 -12.31
C MET A 1 -25.55 2.24 -12.41
N LYS A 2 -26.06 1.32 -13.25
CA LYS A 2 -25.64 -0.11 -13.24
C LYS A 2 -24.11 -0.34 -13.26
N VAL A 3 -23.38 0.39 -14.11
CA VAL A 3 -21.90 0.34 -14.17
C VAL A 3 -21.27 0.81 -12.85
N GLN A 4 -21.71 1.94 -12.29
CA GLN A 4 -21.22 2.45 -11.00
C GLN A 4 -21.45 1.46 -9.85
N LYS A 5 -22.63 0.83 -9.80
CA LYS A 5 -22.92 -0.26 -8.86
C LYS A 5 -21.96 -1.45 -9.00
N SER A 6 -21.61 -1.79 -10.23
CA SER A 6 -20.66 -2.87 -10.51
C SER A 6 -19.26 -2.49 -10.02
N HIS A 7 -18.80 -1.27 -10.31
CA HIS A 7 -17.49 -0.79 -9.86
C HIS A 7 -17.39 -0.73 -8.33
N ALA A 8 -18.40 -0.21 -7.64
CA ALA A 8 -18.47 -0.23 -6.17
C ALA A 8 -18.30 -1.66 -5.63
N LYS A 9 -19.05 -2.63 -6.17
CA LYS A 9 -18.98 -4.03 -5.76
C LYS A 9 -17.65 -4.72 -6.06
N GLU A 10 -17.02 -4.44 -7.20
CA GLU A 10 -15.70 -5.01 -7.49
C GLU A 10 -14.62 -4.39 -6.57
N LEU A 11 -14.71 -3.09 -6.27
CA LEU A 11 -13.82 -2.43 -5.32
C LEU A 11 -14.04 -2.88 -3.87
N GLU A 12 -15.26 -3.21 -3.46
CA GLU A 12 -15.52 -3.89 -2.17
C GLU A 12 -14.83 -5.26 -2.08
N LYS A 13 -14.69 -5.99 -3.21
CA LYS A 13 -13.92 -7.25 -3.23
C LYS A 13 -12.42 -6.98 -3.16
N VAL A 14 -11.91 -6.01 -3.91
CA VAL A 14 -10.49 -5.60 -3.85
C VAL A 14 -10.15 -5.13 -2.44
N PHE A 15 -10.99 -4.30 -1.82
CA PHE A 15 -10.86 -3.89 -0.42
C PHE A 15 -10.73 -5.09 0.50
N LYS A 16 -11.56 -6.13 0.37
CA LYS A 16 -11.44 -7.36 1.18
C LYS A 16 -10.10 -8.07 1.02
N THR A 17 -9.51 -8.07 -0.18
CA THR A 17 -8.16 -8.65 -0.40
C THR A 17 -7.04 -7.76 0.15
N VAL A 18 -7.17 -6.43 0.07
CA VAL A 18 -6.22 -5.46 0.64
C VAL A 18 -6.39 -5.32 2.17
N SER A 19 -7.49 -5.85 2.72
CA SER A 19 -7.83 -5.81 4.14
C SER A 19 -7.14 -6.91 4.97
N GLU A 20 -6.49 -7.88 4.33
CA GLU A 20 -5.70 -8.90 5.04
C GLU A 20 -4.38 -8.28 5.51
N PRO A 21 -4.02 -8.39 6.82
CA PRO A 21 -2.73 -7.93 7.30
C PRO A 21 -1.56 -8.58 6.56
N ILE A 22 -0.48 -7.84 6.37
CA ILE A 22 0.72 -8.36 5.71
C ILE A 22 1.27 -9.52 6.56
N LYS A 23 1.53 -10.68 5.96
CA LYS A 23 2.04 -11.86 6.70
C LYS A 23 3.32 -11.57 7.49
N GLU A 24 4.13 -10.64 6.98
CA GLU A 24 5.38 -10.17 7.57
C GLU A 24 5.26 -8.75 8.14
N GLU A 25 4.07 -8.33 8.55
CA GLU A 25 3.79 -7.01 9.15
C GLU A 25 4.77 -6.66 10.28
N HIS A 26 5.15 -7.64 11.10
CA HIS A 26 6.13 -7.49 12.18
C HIS A 26 7.52 -6.98 11.74
N HIS A 27 7.92 -7.17 10.48
CA HIS A 27 9.16 -6.59 9.95
C HIS A 27 9.09 -5.06 9.86
N PHE A 28 7.90 -4.48 9.63
CA PHE A 28 7.71 -3.05 9.42
C PHE A 28 7.37 -2.30 10.71
N ASP A 29 7.64 -1.00 10.73
CA ASP A 29 7.12 -0.13 11.77
C ASP A 29 5.58 -0.05 11.70
N GLN A 30 4.93 -0.16 12.85
CA GLN A 30 3.47 -0.18 12.97
C GLN A 30 2.87 1.24 13.04
N GLY A 31 3.70 2.27 12.89
CA GLY A 31 3.30 3.67 12.88
C GLY A 31 2.61 4.10 11.58
N ALA A 32 1.89 5.21 11.67
CA ALA A 32 1.08 5.74 10.58
C ALA A 32 1.89 6.34 9.39
N THR A 33 3.22 6.34 9.45
CA THR A 33 4.12 6.91 8.41
C THR A 33 5.03 5.87 7.75
N GLY A 34 4.95 4.60 8.16
CA GLY A 34 5.74 3.51 7.59
C GLY A 34 5.02 2.77 6.47
N VAL A 35 5.59 1.63 6.06
CA VAL A 35 4.97 0.70 5.10
C VAL A 35 3.61 0.20 5.62
N ALA A 36 3.46 -0.07 6.92
CA ALA A 36 2.16 -0.42 7.49
C ALA A 36 1.14 0.72 7.32
N GLY A 37 1.55 1.97 7.56
CA GLY A 37 0.77 3.18 7.27
C GLY A 37 0.36 3.30 5.80
N LEU A 38 1.24 2.97 4.86
CA LEU A 38 0.93 2.95 3.43
C LEU A 38 -0.10 1.88 3.06
N PHE A 39 -0.03 0.68 3.63
CA PHE A 39 -1.04 -0.35 3.39
C PHE A 39 -2.41 0.03 3.98
N GLU A 40 -2.44 0.64 5.17
CA GLU A 40 -3.68 1.20 5.75
C GLU A 40 -4.22 2.39 4.92
N SER A 41 -3.33 3.24 4.38
CA SER A 41 -3.69 4.29 3.43
C SER A 41 -4.31 3.70 2.16
N LEU A 42 -3.67 2.68 1.55
CA LEU A 42 -4.17 1.98 0.38
C LEU A 42 -5.55 1.34 0.65
N ARG A 43 -5.72 0.72 1.81
CA ARG A 43 -7.00 0.17 2.28
C ARG A 43 -8.08 1.24 2.36
N ARG A 44 -7.85 2.35 3.07
CA ARG A 44 -8.81 3.45 3.23
C ARG A 44 -9.18 4.11 1.91
N ASN A 45 -8.19 4.40 1.07
CA ASN A 45 -8.41 4.99 -0.25
C ASN A 45 -9.19 4.03 -1.17
N THR A 46 -8.98 2.71 -1.08
CA THR A 46 -9.76 1.71 -1.83
C THR A 46 -11.22 1.66 -1.35
N GLN A 47 -11.46 1.78 -0.04
CA GLN A 47 -12.82 1.89 0.51
C GLN A 47 -13.51 3.17 0.03
N GLY A 48 -12.84 4.32 0.14
CA GLY A 48 -13.36 5.61 -0.33
C GLY A 48 -13.66 5.63 -1.83
N LEU A 49 -12.92 4.83 -2.63
CA LEU A 49 -13.20 4.64 -4.05
C LEU A 49 -14.50 3.85 -4.30
N ALA A 50 -14.75 2.80 -3.52
CA ALA A 50 -16.01 2.04 -3.57
C ALA A 50 -17.21 2.91 -3.14
N GLU A 51 -17.05 3.68 -2.06
CA GLU A 51 -18.04 4.64 -1.56
C GLU A 51 -18.35 5.73 -2.60
N ALA A 52 -17.33 6.32 -3.24
CA ALA A 52 -17.53 7.32 -4.30
C ALA A 52 -18.34 6.78 -5.50
N HIS A 53 -18.17 5.49 -5.86
CA HIS A 53 -19.00 4.85 -6.89
C HIS A 53 -20.44 4.58 -6.42
N ALA A 54 -20.64 4.23 -5.14
CA ALA A 54 -21.97 4.04 -4.56
C ALA A 54 -22.74 5.37 -4.46
N ASP A 55 -22.08 6.43 -4.02
CA ASP A 55 -22.62 7.80 -3.99
C ASP A 55 -22.95 8.32 -5.38
N ALA A 56 -22.12 8.03 -6.39
CA ALA A 56 -22.43 8.33 -7.78
C ALA A 56 -23.63 7.52 -8.30
N GLU A 57 -23.81 6.24 -7.91
CA GLU A 57 -25.05 5.51 -8.21
C GLU A 57 -26.26 6.22 -7.60
N ASN A 58 -26.17 6.61 -6.32
CA ASN A 58 -27.25 7.23 -5.57
C ASN A 58 -27.63 8.60 -6.14
N ARG A 59 -26.67 9.51 -6.34
CA ARG A 59 -26.89 10.85 -6.94
C ARG A 59 -27.50 10.77 -8.34
N LEU A 60 -27.06 9.83 -9.18
CA LEU A 60 -27.69 9.62 -10.48
C LEU A 60 -29.16 9.20 -10.34
N LYS A 61 -29.48 8.36 -9.36
CA LYS A 61 -30.84 7.88 -9.08
C LYS A 61 -31.74 8.95 -8.44
N THR A 62 -31.22 9.81 -7.59
CA THR A 62 -32.01 10.80 -6.82
C THR A 62 -32.07 12.19 -7.46
N SER A 63 -31.08 12.56 -8.28
CA SER A 63 -31.02 13.89 -8.91
C SER A 63 -31.29 13.83 -10.43
N VAL A 64 -30.63 12.95 -11.18
CA VAL A 64 -30.70 12.97 -12.65
C VAL A 64 -31.95 12.24 -13.17
N VAL A 65 -32.24 11.04 -12.67
CA VAL A 65 -33.39 10.23 -13.12
C VAL A 65 -34.73 10.95 -12.93
N PRO A 66 -35.05 11.58 -11.78
CA PRO A 66 -36.36 12.20 -11.58
C PRO A 66 -36.62 13.39 -12.53
N ILE A 67 -35.58 14.11 -12.95
CA ILE A 67 -35.73 15.20 -13.95
C ILE A 67 -36.27 14.63 -15.28
N LEU A 68 -35.75 13.48 -15.71
CA LEU A 68 -36.16 12.83 -16.96
C LEU A 68 -37.51 12.11 -16.84
N GLU A 69 -37.82 11.51 -15.68
CA GLU A 69 -39.12 10.88 -15.42
C GLU A 69 -40.26 11.90 -15.34
N ASN A 70 -40.01 13.06 -14.72
CA ASN A 70 -40.95 14.18 -14.71
C ASN A 70 -41.18 14.72 -16.13
N LEU A 71 -40.10 14.99 -16.89
CA LEU A 71 -40.19 15.44 -18.29
C LEU A 71 -41.01 14.46 -19.16
N HIS A 72 -40.77 13.16 -19.04
CA HIS A 72 -41.52 12.13 -19.75
C HIS A 72 -43.02 12.12 -19.37
N THR A 73 -43.34 12.44 -18.11
CA THR A 73 -44.72 12.57 -17.61
C THR A 73 -45.40 13.85 -18.14
N GLU A 74 -44.67 14.96 -18.20
CA GLU A 74 -45.11 16.22 -18.81
C GLU A 74 -45.40 16.05 -20.31
N ILE A 75 -44.49 15.42 -21.06
CA ILE A 75 -44.67 15.08 -22.49
C ILE A 75 -45.91 14.21 -22.71
N LYS A 76 -46.11 13.17 -21.88
CA LYS A 76 -47.32 12.34 -21.94
C LYS A 76 -48.59 13.12 -21.63
N THR A 77 -48.52 14.14 -20.80
CA THR A 77 -49.66 15.00 -20.45
C THR A 77 -49.99 15.92 -21.62
N LYS A 78 -49.00 16.61 -22.20
CA LYS A 78 -49.20 17.43 -23.40
C LYS A 78 -49.68 16.64 -24.62
N ALA A 79 -49.21 15.41 -24.82
CA ALA A 79 -49.73 14.53 -25.86
C ALA A 79 -51.22 14.18 -25.68
N LYS A 80 -51.70 14.05 -24.43
CA LYS A 80 -53.13 13.83 -24.13
C LYS A 80 -53.98 15.09 -24.34
N GLU A 81 -53.47 16.26 -23.96
CA GLU A 81 -54.15 17.55 -24.19
C GLU A 81 -54.46 17.76 -25.69
N LEU A 82 -53.45 17.56 -26.55
CA LEU A 82 -53.58 17.62 -28.01
C LEU A 82 -54.70 16.71 -28.56
N GLY A 83 -54.81 15.49 -28.01
CA GLY A 83 -55.83 14.52 -28.42
C GLY A 83 -57.24 14.78 -27.89
N GLY A 84 -57.39 15.60 -26.84
CA GLY A 84 -58.67 15.82 -26.17
C GLY A 84 -59.56 16.86 -26.86
N GLY A 85 -59.14 18.12 -26.81
CA GLY A 85 -59.95 19.28 -27.23
C GLY A 85 -60.16 19.34 -28.75
N ALA A 86 -59.07 19.36 -29.51
CA ALA A 86 -59.11 19.48 -30.97
C ALA A 86 -59.95 18.38 -31.65
N ILE A 87 -59.83 17.11 -31.22
CA ILE A 87 -60.60 16.00 -31.80
C ILE A 87 -62.10 16.16 -31.54
N LYS A 88 -62.51 16.68 -30.38
CA LYS A 88 -63.93 16.93 -30.06
C LYS A 88 -64.53 17.99 -30.98
N HIS A 89 -63.82 19.11 -31.19
CA HIS A 89 -64.30 20.19 -32.06
C HIS A 89 -64.31 19.77 -33.53
N GLY A 90 -63.30 19.03 -34.02
CA GLY A 90 -63.29 18.49 -35.38
C GLY A 90 -64.46 17.53 -35.68
N LYS A 91 -64.91 16.76 -34.69
CA LYS A 91 -66.12 15.90 -34.81
C LYS A 91 -67.40 16.73 -34.94
N GLU A 92 -67.55 17.81 -34.18
CA GLU A 92 -68.75 18.67 -34.29
C GLU A 92 -68.77 19.43 -35.63
N VAL A 93 -67.62 19.92 -36.12
CA VAL A 93 -67.47 20.48 -37.48
C VAL A 93 -67.90 19.47 -38.55
N THR A 94 -67.46 18.20 -38.43
CA THR A 94 -67.85 17.14 -39.38
C THR A 94 -69.36 16.91 -39.38
N LYS A 95 -69.99 16.95 -38.19
CA LYS A 95 -71.44 16.80 -38.01
C LYS A 95 -72.23 17.99 -38.55
N SER A 96 -71.81 19.22 -38.28
CA SER A 96 -72.50 20.41 -38.79
C SER A 96 -72.36 20.53 -40.31
N ARG A 97 -71.19 20.23 -40.88
CA ARG A 97 -71.00 20.06 -42.34
C ARG A 97 -71.99 19.07 -42.96
N ALA A 98 -72.10 17.86 -42.40
CA ALA A 98 -73.03 16.85 -42.90
C ALA A 98 -74.51 17.27 -42.82
N VAL A 99 -74.89 18.07 -41.81
CA VAL A 99 -76.24 18.62 -41.66
C VAL A 99 -76.51 19.75 -42.66
N THR A 100 -75.53 20.64 -42.90
CA THR A 100 -75.61 21.70 -43.91
C THR A 100 -75.74 21.10 -45.31
N GLN A 101 -74.88 20.14 -45.66
CA GLN A 101 -74.87 19.47 -46.97
C GLN A 101 -76.22 18.85 -47.32
N LYS A 102 -76.82 18.08 -46.39
CA LYS A 102 -78.17 17.50 -46.58
C LYS A 102 -79.25 18.56 -46.83
N HIS A 103 -79.13 19.75 -46.26
CA HIS A 103 -80.09 20.84 -46.49
C HIS A 103 -79.85 21.56 -47.83
N ILE A 104 -78.60 21.66 -48.29
CA ILE A 104 -78.27 22.15 -49.63
C ILE A 104 -78.83 21.21 -50.70
N GLU A 105 -78.67 19.90 -50.51
CA GLU A 105 -79.25 18.86 -51.38
C GLU A 105 -80.78 18.92 -51.40
N LEU A 106 -81.41 19.05 -50.23
CA LEU A 106 -82.87 19.21 -50.11
C LEU A 106 -83.37 20.47 -50.84
N LEU A 107 -82.69 21.60 -50.68
CA LEU A 107 -82.99 22.83 -51.42
C LEU A 107 -82.90 22.61 -52.93
N GLY A 108 -81.81 21.98 -53.41
CA GLY A 108 -81.62 21.67 -54.83
C GLY A 108 -82.74 20.80 -55.42
N GLN A 109 -83.19 19.78 -54.68
CA GLN A 109 -84.29 18.91 -55.09
C GLN A 109 -85.62 19.67 -55.24
N TYR A 110 -85.97 20.52 -54.27
CA TYR A 110 -87.23 21.28 -54.30
C TYR A 110 -87.21 22.46 -55.28
N VAL A 111 -86.05 23.10 -55.51
CA VAL A 111 -85.86 24.07 -56.61
C VAL A 111 -86.08 23.40 -57.97
N ALA A 112 -85.47 22.23 -58.22
CA ALA A 112 -85.68 21.50 -59.48
C ALA A 112 -87.13 21.02 -59.66
N THR A 113 -87.81 20.68 -58.56
CA THR A 113 -89.23 20.29 -58.57
C THR A 113 -90.15 21.48 -58.88
N PHE A 114 -89.82 22.67 -58.36
CA PHE A 114 -90.56 23.91 -58.65
C PHE A 114 -90.53 24.29 -60.13
N GLU A 115 -89.36 24.18 -60.78
CA GLU A 115 -89.20 24.47 -62.21
C GLU A 115 -89.94 23.48 -63.12
N THR A 116 -90.08 22.22 -62.67
CA THR A 116 -90.63 21.12 -63.50
C THR A 116 -92.09 20.79 -63.24
N SER A 117 -92.64 21.12 -62.05
CA SER A 117 -94.01 20.80 -61.68
C SER A 117 -94.84 22.04 -61.36
N LYS A 118 -95.99 22.19 -62.03
CA LYS A 118 -97.00 23.21 -61.73
C LYS A 118 -97.91 22.85 -60.53
N SER A 119 -97.60 21.78 -59.79
CA SER A 119 -98.34 21.38 -58.59
C SER A 119 -98.05 22.30 -57.40
N ARG A 120 -99.04 22.52 -56.53
CA ARG A 120 -98.83 23.20 -55.25
C ARG A 120 -97.78 22.48 -54.40
N LEU A 121 -96.67 23.16 -54.10
CA LEU A 121 -95.69 22.70 -53.12
C LEU A 121 -96.23 22.80 -51.69
N ASP A 122 -95.72 21.95 -50.81
CA ASP A 122 -95.94 22.05 -49.37
C ASP A 122 -95.16 23.24 -48.77
N ALA A 123 -95.75 23.91 -47.80
CA ALA A 123 -95.22 25.15 -47.22
C ALA A 123 -93.91 24.93 -46.43
N ALA A 124 -93.68 23.73 -45.89
CA ALA A 124 -92.41 23.39 -45.22
C ALA A 124 -91.26 23.12 -46.21
N HIS A 125 -91.59 22.88 -47.48
CA HIS A 125 -90.65 22.57 -48.56
C HIS A 125 -90.53 23.69 -49.61
N ASP A 126 -91.03 24.89 -49.26
CA ASP A 126 -90.87 26.08 -50.08
C ASP A 126 -89.37 26.44 -50.26
N PRO A 127 -88.90 26.66 -51.51
CA PRO A 127 -87.48 26.95 -51.77
C PRO A 127 -86.92 28.18 -51.04
N TYR A 128 -87.72 29.22 -50.77
CA TYR A 128 -87.27 30.40 -50.03
C TYR A 128 -87.09 30.08 -48.53
N ILE A 129 -87.98 29.29 -47.93
CA ILE A 129 -87.81 28.79 -46.55
C ILE A 129 -86.60 27.86 -46.44
N LEU A 130 -86.43 26.92 -47.39
CA LEU A 130 -85.27 26.02 -47.43
C LEU A 130 -83.95 26.78 -47.59
N SER A 131 -83.91 27.82 -48.44
CA SER A 131 -82.75 28.70 -48.63
C SER A 131 -82.34 29.40 -47.33
N ARG A 132 -83.30 29.96 -46.58
CA ARG A 132 -83.04 30.53 -45.25
C ARG A 132 -82.57 29.47 -44.24
N GLY A 133 -83.08 28.24 -44.34
CA GLY A 133 -82.62 27.10 -43.55
C GLY A 133 -81.17 26.70 -43.84
N VAL A 134 -80.74 26.75 -45.11
CA VAL A 134 -79.34 26.57 -45.50
C VAL A 134 -78.46 27.67 -44.90
N THR A 135 -78.83 28.94 -45.04
CA THR A 135 -78.05 30.07 -44.46
C THR A 135 -77.88 29.95 -42.94
N TYR A 136 -78.93 29.55 -42.22
CA TYR A 136 -78.86 29.30 -40.78
C TYR A 136 -77.87 28.18 -40.41
N ARG A 137 -77.92 27.05 -41.13
CA ARG A 137 -77.03 25.90 -40.87
C ARG A 137 -75.58 26.20 -41.26
N LEU A 138 -75.36 26.92 -42.36
CA LEU A 138 -74.05 27.38 -42.77
C LEU A 138 -73.44 28.36 -41.74
N GLY A 139 -74.23 29.28 -41.20
CA GLY A 139 -73.81 30.14 -40.10
C GLY A 139 -73.40 29.36 -38.84
N ARG A 140 -74.13 28.27 -38.52
CA ARG A 140 -73.75 27.37 -37.42
C ARG A 140 -72.44 26.63 -37.71
N GLN A 141 -72.29 26.09 -38.92
CA GLN A 141 -71.08 25.40 -39.35
C GLN A 141 -69.84 26.30 -39.27
N VAL A 142 -69.94 27.54 -39.77
CA VAL A 142 -68.85 28.53 -39.68
C VAL A 142 -68.49 28.85 -38.22
N ALA A 143 -69.48 28.90 -37.32
CA ALA A 143 -69.20 29.09 -35.88
C ALA A 143 -68.46 27.88 -35.27
N ASP A 144 -68.87 26.65 -35.60
CA ASP A 144 -68.18 25.43 -35.14
C ASP A 144 -66.74 25.32 -35.74
N GLU A 145 -66.56 25.72 -37.01
CA GLU A 145 -65.26 25.76 -37.70
C GLU A 145 -64.30 26.79 -37.09
N ASN A 146 -64.79 28.01 -36.83
CA ASN A 146 -64.01 29.05 -36.17
C ASN A 146 -63.59 28.62 -34.76
N LEU A 147 -64.46 27.93 -34.01
CA LEU A 147 -64.12 27.39 -32.70
C LEU A 147 -63.03 26.32 -32.78
N HIS A 148 -63.11 25.41 -33.76
CA HIS A 148 -62.07 24.41 -34.00
C HIS A 148 -60.72 25.04 -34.41
N PHE A 149 -60.75 26.09 -35.23
CA PHE A 149 -59.56 26.84 -35.63
C PHE A 149 -58.89 27.53 -34.43
N GLN A 150 -59.66 28.20 -33.56
CA GLN A 150 -59.12 28.86 -32.37
C GLN A 150 -58.49 27.87 -31.38
N GLU A 151 -59.09 26.68 -31.22
CA GLU A 151 -58.53 25.60 -30.40
C GLU A 151 -57.18 25.10 -30.97
N ILE A 152 -57.10 24.82 -32.28
CA ILE A 152 -55.85 24.41 -32.94
C ILE A 152 -54.79 25.51 -32.84
N LEU A 153 -55.16 26.78 -33.04
CA LEU A 153 -54.24 27.91 -32.98
C LEU A 153 -53.69 28.11 -31.55
N THR A 154 -54.53 27.94 -30.53
CA THR A 154 -54.12 28.00 -29.12
C THR A 154 -53.11 26.90 -28.80
N ILE A 155 -53.41 25.66 -29.22
CA ILE A 155 -52.51 24.52 -29.11
C ILE A 155 -51.18 24.80 -29.85
N GLN A 156 -51.23 25.24 -31.11
CA GLN A 156 -50.05 25.58 -31.92
C GLN A 156 -49.16 26.63 -31.25
N ASN A 157 -49.75 27.68 -30.67
CA ASN A 157 -49.02 28.74 -29.98
C ASN A 157 -48.39 28.29 -28.66
N SER A 158 -48.87 27.20 -28.05
CA SER A 158 -48.26 26.62 -26.84
C SER A 158 -47.00 25.79 -27.10
N PHE A 159 -46.86 25.21 -28.31
CA PHE A 159 -45.76 24.30 -28.63
C PHE A 159 -44.36 24.92 -28.57
N PRO A 160 -44.09 26.14 -29.09
CA PRO A 160 -42.75 26.74 -29.02
C PRO A 160 -42.22 26.90 -27.59
N ALA A 161 -43.10 27.23 -26.63
CA ALA A 161 -42.73 27.31 -25.22
C ALA A 161 -42.49 25.93 -24.61
N PHE A 162 -43.29 24.93 -24.97
CA PHE A 162 -43.12 23.56 -24.47
C PHE A 162 -41.87 22.87 -25.02
N GLU A 163 -41.57 23.03 -26.31
CA GLU A 163 -40.35 22.51 -26.93
C GLU A 163 -39.09 23.12 -26.32
N LYS A 164 -39.10 24.43 -26.08
CA LYS A 164 -38.03 25.12 -25.35
C LYS A 164 -37.82 24.50 -23.96
N HIS A 165 -38.90 24.31 -23.20
CA HIS A 165 -38.84 23.70 -21.86
C HIS A 165 -38.33 22.25 -21.88
N ILE A 166 -38.66 21.46 -22.90
CA ILE A 166 -38.09 20.11 -23.10
C ILE A 166 -36.56 20.20 -23.24
N VAL A 167 -36.07 21.06 -24.13
CA VAL A 167 -34.64 21.23 -24.40
C VAL A 167 -33.89 21.73 -23.14
N GLU A 168 -34.42 22.75 -22.47
CA GLU A 168 -33.84 23.29 -21.23
C GLU A 168 -33.81 22.24 -20.10
N THR A 169 -34.86 21.40 -20.00
CA THR A 169 -34.91 20.32 -19.01
C THR A 169 -33.90 19.20 -19.29
N ILE A 170 -33.69 18.84 -20.56
CA ILE A 170 -32.65 17.89 -20.98
C ILE A 170 -31.25 18.47 -20.70
N GLN A 171 -31.00 19.73 -21.05
CA GLN A 171 -29.74 20.42 -20.76
C GLN A 171 -29.43 20.43 -19.26
N ARG A 172 -30.42 20.74 -18.42
CA ARG A 172 -30.31 20.66 -16.96
C ARG A 172 -29.95 19.25 -16.49
N ALA A 173 -30.64 18.21 -16.99
CA ALA A 173 -30.36 16.82 -16.62
C ALA A 173 -28.92 16.39 -17.00
N MET A 174 -28.43 16.83 -18.17
CA MET A 174 -27.06 16.55 -18.61
C MET A 174 -26.02 17.32 -17.79
N ASN A 175 -26.31 18.56 -17.36
CA ASN A 175 -25.45 19.32 -16.47
C ASN A 175 -25.34 18.69 -15.07
N GLU A 176 -26.43 18.20 -14.51
CA GLU A 176 -26.44 17.44 -13.24
C GLU A 176 -25.66 16.12 -13.35
N PHE A 177 -25.82 15.41 -14.48
CA PHE A 177 -25.02 14.22 -14.79
C PHE A 177 -23.51 14.55 -14.84
N PHE A 178 -23.14 15.62 -15.56
CA PHE A 178 -21.76 16.06 -15.68
C PHE A 178 -21.13 16.42 -14.32
N GLN A 179 -21.84 17.19 -13.48
CA GLN A 179 -21.39 17.51 -12.12
C GLN A 179 -21.21 16.27 -11.24
N CYS A 180 -22.13 15.30 -11.33
CA CYS A 180 -22.03 14.04 -10.60
C CYS A 180 -20.79 13.22 -11.00
N MET A 181 -20.53 13.11 -12.31
CA MET A 181 -19.37 12.37 -12.84
C MET A 181 -18.04 13.09 -12.59
N THR A 182 -18.02 14.43 -12.62
CA THR A 182 -16.85 15.25 -12.31
C THR A 182 -16.43 15.07 -10.86
N ALA A 183 -17.36 15.24 -9.91
CA ALA A 183 -17.10 15.05 -8.49
C ALA A 183 -16.57 13.64 -8.17
N GLN A 184 -17.13 12.59 -8.80
CA GLN A 184 -16.62 11.22 -8.67
C GLN A 184 -15.17 11.11 -9.18
N THR A 185 -14.86 11.73 -10.33
CA THR A 185 -13.51 11.70 -10.93
C THR A 185 -12.49 12.46 -10.08
N ASP A 186 -12.88 13.59 -9.49
CA ASP A 186 -12.00 14.36 -8.59
C ASP A 186 -11.73 13.61 -7.28
N HIS A 187 -12.73 12.93 -6.71
CA HIS A 187 -12.52 12.01 -5.59
C HIS A 187 -11.50 10.92 -5.93
N HIS A 188 -11.64 10.26 -7.09
CA HIS A 188 -10.67 9.25 -7.54
C HIS A 188 -9.25 9.82 -7.62
N ARG A 189 -9.09 10.98 -8.27
CA ARG A 189 -7.81 11.67 -8.41
C ARG A 189 -7.16 11.96 -7.05
N ASN A 190 -7.95 12.45 -6.10
CA ASN A 190 -7.47 12.76 -4.75
C ASN A 190 -7.04 11.51 -3.98
N MET A 191 -7.79 10.41 -4.07
CA MET A 191 -7.43 9.15 -3.41
C MET A 191 -6.14 8.54 -3.99
N TYR A 192 -5.99 8.52 -5.32
CA TYR A 192 -4.73 8.08 -5.94
C TYR A 192 -3.54 8.97 -5.58
N SER A 193 -3.74 10.30 -5.53
CA SER A 193 -2.70 11.23 -5.08
C SER A 193 -2.32 11.00 -3.61
N ASN A 194 -3.29 10.68 -2.74
CA ASN A 194 -3.02 10.43 -1.33
C ASN A 194 -2.16 9.17 -1.11
N ILE A 195 -2.45 8.08 -1.84
CA ILE A 195 -1.62 6.86 -1.81
C ILE A 195 -0.17 7.16 -2.23
N VAL A 196 0.00 7.90 -3.34
CA VAL A 196 1.34 8.24 -3.87
C VAL A 196 2.10 9.17 -2.91
N ASN A 197 1.45 10.20 -2.36
CA ASN A 197 2.07 11.11 -1.40
C ASN A 197 2.53 10.35 -0.14
N HIS A 198 1.69 9.46 0.41
CA HIS A 198 2.04 8.65 1.56
C HIS A 198 3.25 7.74 1.27
N ALA A 199 3.33 7.14 0.08
CA ALA A 199 4.49 6.34 -0.32
C ALA A 199 5.78 7.19 -0.48
N GLN A 200 5.65 8.48 -0.84
CA GLN A 200 6.78 9.42 -0.97
C GLN A 200 7.22 10.02 0.38
N GLU A 201 6.35 10.03 1.38
CA GLU A 201 6.66 10.46 2.76
C GLU A 201 7.51 9.42 3.53
N ILE A 202 7.52 8.15 3.09
CA ILE A 202 8.40 7.11 3.65
C ILE A 202 9.85 7.40 3.28
N GLY A 203 10.66 7.83 4.26
CA GLY A 203 12.10 7.96 4.09
C GLY A 203 12.76 6.61 3.81
N VAL A 204 13.75 6.58 2.90
CA VAL A 204 14.39 5.34 2.41
C VAL A 204 14.91 4.45 3.54
N ASP A 205 15.53 5.05 4.56
CA ASP A 205 16.08 4.33 5.71
C ASP A 205 15.09 4.17 6.88
N PHE A 206 13.84 4.62 6.76
CA PHE A 206 12.87 4.66 7.87
C PHE A 206 12.62 3.27 8.47
N GLU A 207 12.26 2.30 7.62
CA GLU A 207 11.99 0.93 8.05
C GLU A 207 13.23 0.25 8.62
N TRP A 208 14.40 0.41 7.98
CA TRP A 208 15.64 -0.16 8.46
C TRP A 208 16.04 0.40 9.84
N ASN A 209 15.94 1.72 10.03
CA ASN A 209 16.26 2.35 11.31
C ASN A 209 15.31 1.92 12.43
N ASN A 210 14.01 1.75 12.15
CA ASN A 210 13.04 1.27 13.14
C ASN A 210 13.13 -0.23 13.38
N PHE A 211 13.50 -1.03 12.38
CA PHE A 211 13.83 -2.44 12.54
C PHE A 211 15.10 -2.62 13.39
N PHE A 212 16.17 -1.84 13.11
CA PHE A 212 17.41 -1.89 13.86
C PHE A 212 17.21 -1.57 15.33
N LYS A 213 16.50 -0.48 15.65
CA LYS A 213 16.15 -0.08 17.03
C LYS A 213 15.31 -1.12 17.78
N ARG A 214 14.44 -1.87 17.09
CA ARG A 214 13.62 -2.93 17.69
C ARG A 214 14.39 -4.24 17.94
N ASN A 215 15.53 -4.42 17.29
CA ASN A 215 16.32 -5.66 17.30
C ASN A 215 17.77 -5.41 17.76
N ASP A 216 18.01 -4.34 18.53
CA ASP A 216 19.33 -3.91 19.00
C ASP A 216 20.07 -4.97 19.84
N ALA A 217 19.33 -5.80 20.58
CA ALA A 217 19.86 -6.93 21.35
C ALA A 217 20.37 -8.11 20.49
N THR A 218 19.98 -8.17 19.21
CA THR A 218 20.34 -9.25 18.27
C THR A 218 21.31 -8.77 17.19
N LEU A 219 21.17 -7.52 16.75
CA LEU A 219 21.98 -6.91 15.71
C LEU A 219 23.29 -6.35 16.29
N LEU A 220 24.35 -6.39 15.49
CA LEU A 220 25.63 -5.82 15.87
C LEU A 220 25.64 -4.32 15.59
N ASP A 221 26.13 -3.51 16.55
CA ASP A 221 26.45 -2.11 16.31
C ASP A 221 27.61 -2.02 15.30
N PRO A 222 27.41 -1.41 14.10
CA PRO A 222 28.48 -1.24 13.12
C PRO A 222 29.65 -0.37 13.61
N ASN A 223 29.43 0.42 14.66
CA ASN A 223 30.44 1.28 15.28
C ASN A 223 31.20 0.58 16.41
N ALA A 224 30.81 -0.65 16.78
CA ALA A 224 31.55 -1.42 17.77
C ALA A 224 32.98 -1.68 17.26
N PRO A 225 34.03 -1.37 18.05
CA PRO A 225 35.41 -1.60 17.62
C PRO A 225 35.66 -3.09 17.41
N GLN A 226 36.47 -3.42 16.40
CA GLN A 226 36.96 -4.78 16.22
C GLN A 226 37.73 -5.23 17.47
N ARG A 227 37.59 -6.51 17.85
CA ARG A 227 38.30 -7.05 19.01
C ARG A 227 39.80 -7.09 18.72
N ASP A 228 40.57 -6.43 19.57
CA ASP A 228 42.03 -6.48 19.56
C ASP A 228 42.52 -7.46 20.64
N LEU A 229 43.48 -8.33 20.31
CA LEU A 229 44.14 -9.24 21.25
C LEU A 229 44.74 -8.50 22.45
N ALA A 230 45.24 -7.28 22.27
CA ALA A 230 45.80 -6.47 23.36
C ALA A 230 44.75 -6.10 24.43
N THR A 231 43.46 -6.07 24.07
CA THR A 231 42.34 -5.80 25.00
C THR A 231 41.85 -7.05 25.74
N ILE A 232 42.24 -8.25 25.30
CA ILE A 232 41.79 -9.49 25.90
C ILE A 232 42.66 -9.79 27.13
N LYS A 233 42.02 -9.81 28.30
CA LYS A 233 42.62 -10.26 29.56
C LYS A 233 42.21 -11.69 29.87
N TYR A 234 43.19 -12.50 30.29
CA TYR A 234 42.99 -13.89 30.71
C TYR A 234 43.83 -14.20 31.95
N ALA A 235 43.43 -15.21 32.73
CA ALA A 235 44.14 -15.61 33.94
C ALA A 235 45.60 -16.00 33.64
N ASN A 236 46.52 -15.58 34.51
CA ASN A 236 47.98 -15.80 34.41
C ASN A 236 48.70 -15.11 33.23
N GLN A 237 48.04 -14.31 32.40
CA GLN A 237 48.68 -13.57 31.29
C GLN A 237 49.94 -12.80 31.73
N ASP A 238 49.85 -12.09 32.86
CA ASP A 238 50.91 -11.24 33.38
C ASP A 238 51.86 -11.93 34.38
N HIS A 239 51.68 -13.24 34.62
CA HIS A 239 52.44 -14.01 35.61
C HIS A 239 53.94 -14.05 35.28
N HIS A 240 54.83 -13.97 36.29
CA HIS A 240 56.27 -13.89 36.02
C HIS A 240 56.81 -15.10 35.23
N ALA A 241 56.23 -16.29 35.45
CA ALA A 241 56.64 -17.53 34.76
C ALA A 241 56.27 -17.59 33.27
N THR A 242 55.36 -16.73 32.77
CA THR A 242 55.03 -16.64 31.33
C THR A 242 55.93 -15.64 30.59
N LYS A 243 56.78 -14.90 31.30
CA LYS A 243 57.70 -13.90 30.76
C LYS A 243 59.12 -14.49 30.68
N PRO A 244 59.78 -14.48 29.52
CA PRO A 244 61.14 -15.01 29.40
C PRO A 244 62.17 -14.13 30.11
N LEU A 245 63.26 -14.76 30.55
CA LEU A 245 64.39 -14.09 31.20
C LEU A 245 65.33 -13.42 30.18
N VAL A 246 65.47 -14.05 29.02
CA VAL A 246 66.06 -13.49 27.80
C VAL A 246 65.41 -14.16 26.61
N GLU A 247 65.13 -13.40 25.57
CA GLU A 247 64.60 -13.89 24.30
C GLU A 247 65.23 -13.13 23.12
N GLY A 248 65.18 -13.71 21.93
CA GLY A 248 65.69 -13.06 20.73
C GLY A 248 66.12 -14.04 19.63
N ILE A 249 66.59 -13.48 18.51
CA ILE A 249 67.01 -14.28 17.36
C ILE A 249 68.50 -14.64 17.48
N LEU A 250 68.79 -15.93 17.60
CA LEU A 250 70.15 -16.47 17.53
C LEU A 250 70.30 -17.28 16.24
N ASP A 251 71.49 -17.26 15.65
CA ASP A 251 71.80 -18.19 14.57
C ASP A 251 72.36 -19.49 15.18
N ARG A 252 71.72 -20.63 14.92
CA ARG A 252 72.15 -21.97 15.37
C ARG A 252 72.89 -22.70 14.25
N LYS A 253 74.05 -23.29 14.53
CA LYS A 253 74.79 -24.14 13.59
C LYS A 253 73.97 -25.40 13.28
N SER A 254 73.75 -25.73 12.02
CA SER A 254 73.02 -26.95 11.66
C SER A 254 73.79 -28.23 12.02
N ARG A 255 73.06 -29.32 12.29
CA ARG A 255 73.63 -30.67 12.42
C ARG A 255 73.91 -31.33 11.06
N ALA A 256 73.26 -30.87 9.99
CA ALA A 256 73.59 -31.30 8.64
C ALA A 256 74.82 -30.51 8.15
N MET A 257 75.95 -31.19 7.88
CA MET A 257 77.25 -30.54 7.61
C MET A 257 77.26 -29.48 6.48
N LEU A 258 76.30 -29.53 5.55
CA LEU A 258 76.20 -28.58 4.44
C LEU A 258 75.35 -27.33 4.74
N LYS A 259 74.56 -27.29 5.82
CA LYS A 259 73.87 -26.07 6.27
C LYS A 259 74.72 -25.38 7.34
N GLY A 260 75.01 -24.10 7.12
CA GLY A 260 75.76 -23.27 8.07
C GLY A 260 74.94 -22.89 9.31
N TYR A 261 75.16 -21.66 9.77
CA TYR A 261 74.34 -21.05 10.81
C TYR A 261 72.97 -20.65 10.24
N THR A 262 71.89 -20.99 10.94
CA THR A 262 70.50 -20.68 10.56
C THR A 262 69.82 -19.93 11.71
N GLY A 263 69.24 -18.77 11.43
CA GLY A 263 68.47 -18.01 12.42
C GLY A 263 67.25 -18.76 12.93
N GLY A 264 67.00 -18.67 14.23
CA GLY A 264 65.76 -19.09 14.88
C GLY A 264 65.47 -18.17 16.08
N TYR A 265 64.23 -18.18 16.57
CA TYR A 265 63.87 -17.47 17.79
C TYR A 265 64.19 -18.35 19.00
N PHE A 266 64.76 -17.79 20.05
CA PHE A 266 65.08 -18.55 21.27
C PHE A 266 64.65 -17.78 22.50
N ALA A 267 64.25 -18.49 23.54
CA ALA A 267 63.85 -17.92 24.82
C ALA A 267 64.32 -18.80 26.00
N VAL A 268 64.84 -18.19 27.05
CA VAL A 268 65.08 -18.83 28.35
C VAL A 268 63.91 -18.52 29.28
N THR A 269 63.27 -19.54 29.84
CA THR A 269 62.14 -19.39 30.76
C THR A 269 62.58 -19.45 32.23
N PRO A 270 61.81 -18.84 33.16
CA PRO A 270 62.02 -19.01 34.60
C PRO A 270 61.90 -20.45 35.12
N ALA A 271 61.39 -21.38 34.30
CA ALA A 271 61.31 -22.80 34.58
C ALA A 271 62.60 -23.59 34.24
N GLY A 272 63.68 -22.90 33.85
CA GLY A 272 64.97 -23.53 33.56
C GLY A 272 65.08 -24.13 32.15
N TYR A 273 64.21 -23.75 31.21
CA TYR A 273 64.29 -24.23 29.82
C TYR A 273 64.82 -23.17 28.87
N LEU A 274 65.71 -23.59 27.96
CA LEU A 274 66.02 -22.89 26.73
C LEU A 274 65.20 -23.52 25.60
N HIS A 275 64.18 -22.80 25.12
CA HIS A 275 63.39 -23.18 23.96
C HIS A 275 63.93 -22.48 22.71
N GLY A 276 63.82 -23.16 21.57
CA GLY A 276 64.07 -22.60 20.25
C GLY A 276 62.92 -22.89 19.31
N PHE A 277 62.51 -21.87 18.57
CA PHE A 277 61.40 -21.85 17.63
C PHE A 277 61.91 -21.38 16.27
N LYS A 278 61.17 -21.75 15.22
CA LYS A 278 61.48 -21.35 13.84
C LYS A 278 61.22 -19.86 13.58
N GLU A 279 60.21 -19.30 14.24
CA GLU A 279 59.73 -17.92 14.09
C GLU A 279 59.14 -17.41 15.42
N ASN A 280 58.84 -16.11 15.49
CA ASN A 280 58.25 -15.44 16.65
C ASN A 280 56.88 -14.86 16.25
N ASP A 281 55.87 -15.73 16.15
CA ASP A 281 54.52 -15.36 15.73
C ASP A 281 53.47 -16.33 16.29
N ASP A 282 53.12 -16.11 17.55
CA ASP A 282 52.12 -16.88 18.29
C ASP A 282 50.68 -16.64 17.80
N THR A 283 50.48 -15.74 16.82
CA THR A 283 49.14 -15.38 16.31
C THR A 283 48.75 -16.16 15.06
N ARG A 284 49.73 -16.49 14.20
CA ARG A 284 49.52 -17.24 12.96
C ARG A 284 49.97 -18.70 13.04
N HIS A 285 50.86 -19.04 13.97
CA HIS A 285 51.39 -20.38 14.13
C HIS A 285 51.38 -20.81 15.60
N GLU A 286 51.12 -22.09 15.86
CA GLU A 286 51.23 -22.64 17.21
C GLU A 286 52.71 -22.67 17.64
N PRO A 287 53.08 -22.10 18.81
CA PRO A 287 54.48 -22.02 19.25
C PRO A 287 54.99 -23.37 19.73
N VAL A 288 55.39 -24.22 18.77
CA VAL A 288 56.01 -25.53 19.03
C VAL A 288 57.54 -25.40 19.01
N PRO A 289 58.25 -25.72 20.11
CA PRO A 289 59.72 -25.67 20.11
C PRO A 289 60.35 -26.72 19.20
N ASP A 290 61.21 -26.28 18.27
CA ASP A 290 62.14 -27.10 17.48
C ASP A 290 63.24 -27.74 18.37
N ILE A 291 63.51 -27.16 19.53
CA ILE A 291 64.50 -27.59 20.52
C ILE A 291 64.06 -27.12 21.91
N SER A 292 64.22 -27.98 22.91
CA SER A 292 63.98 -27.65 24.32
C SER A 292 65.11 -28.24 25.16
N LEU A 293 65.95 -27.41 25.76
CA LEU A 293 67.05 -27.85 26.63
C LEU A 293 66.74 -27.47 28.07
N TYR A 294 66.76 -28.44 28.99
CA TYR A 294 66.64 -28.17 30.42
C TYR A 294 68.02 -27.75 30.98
N LEU A 295 68.18 -26.46 31.26
CA LEU A 295 69.46 -25.82 31.59
C LEU A 295 70.21 -26.42 32.80
N PRO A 296 69.59 -26.90 33.91
CA PRO A 296 70.37 -27.51 35.00
C PRO A 296 70.98 -28.86 34.65
N GLU A 297 70.55 -29.51 33.56
CA GLU A 297 71.19 -30.71 33.00
C GLU A 297 72.14 -30.39 31.84
N CYS A 298 72.33 -29.11 31.50
CA CYS A 298 73.17 -28.67 30.39
C CYS A 298 74.55 -28.18 30.85
N THR A 299 75.57 -28.47 30.06
CA THR A 299 76.89 -27.83 30.16
C THR A 299 76.94 -26.65 29.18
N ILE A 300 77.09 -25.43 29.71
CA ILE A 300 77.23 -24.21 28.90
C ILE A 300 78.72 -24.01 28.59
N GLY A 301 79.05 -23.93 27.31
CA GLY A 301 80.40 -23.65 26.81
C GLY A 301 80.76 -22.16 26.89
N GLY A 302 82.04 -21.85 26.71
CA GLY A 302 82.54 -20.48 26.77
C GLY A 302 81.96 -19.54 25.70
N PHE A 303 81.83 -18.27 26.06
CA PHE A 303 81.38 -17.19 25.18
C PHE A 303 82.59 -16.56 24.48
N ASN A 304 82.70 -16.69 23.15
CA ASN A 304 83.77 -16.08 22.36
C ASN A 304 83.32 -15.78 20.92
N ASP A 305 83.81 -14.70 20.31
CA ASP A 305 83.52 -14.31 18.91
C ASP A 305 82.02 -14.32 18.54
N LEU A 306 81.17 -13.75 19.42
CA LEU A 306 79.71 -13.77 19.35
C LEU A 306 79.07 -15.17 19.38
N LYS A 307 79.79 -16.21 19.79
CA LYS A 307 79.30 -17.60 19.85
C LYS A 307 79.35 -18.15 21.27
N PHE A 308 78.50 -19.13 21.52
CA PHE A 308 78.52 -19.98 22.70
C PHE A 308 78.00 -21.38 22.32
N SER A 309 78.25 -22.38 23.16
CA SER A 309 77.61 -23.70 23.00
C SER A 309 76.80 -24.08 24.23
N VAL A 310 75.76 -24.88 24.03
CA VAL A 310 75.00 -25.53 25.10
C VAL A 310 74.94 -27.00 24.78
N LYS A 311 75.60 -27.81 25.60
CA LYS A 311 75.60 -29.27 25.48
C LYS A 311 74.57 -29.84 26.44
N GLY A 312 73.53 -30.45 25.89
CA GLY A 312 72.36 -30.84 26.67
C GLY A 312 71.55 -31.95 26.01
N LYS A 313 70.59 -32.46 26.77
CA LYS A 313 69.58 -33.41 26.30
C LYS A 313 68.44 -32.63 25.66
N ASP A 314 68.11 -32.94 24.41
CA ASP A 314 66.98 -32.33 23.72
C ASP A 314 65.67 -32.97 24.14
N LEU A 315 64.73 -32.15 24.59
CA LEU A 315 63.41 -32.52 25.09
C LEU A 315 62.29 -31.98 24.18
N SER A 316 62.63 -31.47 22.99
CA SER A 316 61.60 -31.09 21.99
C SER A 316 60.84 -32.31 21.46
N GLY A 317 59.61 -32.06 21.03
CA GLY A 317 58.75 -33.07 20.41
C GLY A 317 58.04 -33.98 21.42
N GLY A 318 56.91 -33.53 21.96
CA GLY A 318 55.96 -34.35 22.72
C GLY A 318 55.23 -35.43 21.91
N LYS A 319 55.79 -35.88 20.78
CA LYS A 319 55.26 -36.99 19.98
C LYS A 319 55.90 -38.29 20.45
N VAL A 320 55.06 -39.15 21.03
CA VAL A 320 55.40 -40.50 21.50
C VAL A 320 56.19 -41.25 20.43
N GLY A 321 57.49 -41.48 20.66
CA GLY A 321 58.34 -42.26 19.73
C GLY A 321 59.86 -42.01 19.79
N ASN A 322 60.33 -40.85 20.27
CA ASN A 322 61.76 -40.49 20.17
C ASN A 322 62.60 -40.88 21.41
N THR A 323 62.67 -42.18 21.71
CA THR A 323 63.31 -42.74 22.94
C THR A 323 64.85 -42.64 22.99
N PHE A 324 65.51 -41.97 22.06
CA PHE A 324 66.96 -41.75 22.04
C PHE A 324 67.35 -40.28 22.19
N HIS A 325 67.16 -39.75 23.40
CA HIS A 325 67.61 -38.41 23.74
C HIS A 325 69.15 -38.35 23.93
N MET A 326 69.90 -38.36 22.83
CA MET A 326 71.36 -38.31 22.86
C MET A 326 71.86 -36.89 23.16
N THR A 327 72.67 -36.73 24.22
CA THR A 327 73.29 -35.46 24.61
C THR A 327 74.04 -34.83 23.44
N SER A 328 73.54 -33.69 22.96
CA SER A 328 74.00 -33.01 21.76
C SER A 328 74.56 -31.63 22.10
N GLU A 329 75.61 -31.20 21.39
CA GLU A 329 76.18 -29.86 21.54
C GLU A 329 75.60 -28.90 20.51
N TYR A 330 74.80 -27.94 20.99
CA TYR A 330 74.18 -26.91 20.17
C TYR A 330 75.04 -25.66 20.18
N ASN A 331 75.49 -25.24 18.99
CA ASN A 331 76.36 -24.08 18.81
C ASN A 331 75.52 -22.90 18.33
N PHE A 332 75.50 -21.83 19.13
CA PHE A 332 74.73 -20.61 18.88
C PHE A 332 75.66 -19.45 18.53
N LYS A 333 75.12 -18.47 17.81
CA LYS A 333 75.78 -17.22 17.48
C LYS A 333 74.79 -16.06 17.68
N ALA A 334 75.16 -15.11 18.51
CA ALA A 334 74.46 -13.84 18.69
C ALA A 334 74.69 -12.91 17.49
N ARG A 335 73.74 -12.02 17.22
CA ARG A 335 73.83 -11.07 16.09
C ARG A 335 74.61 -9.82 16.48
N THR A 336 74.45 -9.35 17.71
CA THR A 336 75.21 -8.24 18.28
C THR A 336 75.96 -8.65 19.54
N LYS A 337 76.92 -7.82 19.97
CA LYS A 337 77.63 -7.99 21.25
C LYS A 337 76.70 -7.81 22.45
N ASN A 338 75.77 -6.87 22.37
CA ASN A 338 74.76 -6.63 23.40
C ASN A 338 73.88 -7.87 23.61
N ASP A 339 73.44 -8.53 22.54
CA ASP A 339 72.66 -9.77 22.65
C ASP A 339 73.51 -10.81 23.38
N LEU A 340 74.77 -11.03 22.96
CA LEU A 340 75.66 -12.00 23.61
C LEU A 340 75.80 -11.73 25.10
N GLU A 341 75.94 -10.47 25.51
CA GLU A 341 76.07 -10.06 26.92
C GLU A 341 74.78 -10.34 27.71
N GLN A 342 73.59 -10.10 27.13
CA GLN A 342 72.30 -10.46 27.75
C GLN A 342 72.13 -11.98 27.90
N TRP A 343 72.42 -12.74 26.83
CA TRP A 343 72.38 -14.20 26.83
C TRP A 343 73.38 -14.79 27.82
N GLN A 344 74.60 -14.23 27.90
CA GLN A 344 75.63 -14.63 28.86
C GLN A 344 75.19 -14.35 30.31
N ALA A 345 74.62 -13.19 30.60
CA ALA A 345 74.18 -12.82 31.94
C ALA A 345 73.14 -13.80 32.52
N VAL A 346 72.15 -14.22 31.70
CA VAL A 346 71.13 -15.19 32.13
C VAL A 346 71.67 -16.62 32.17
N LEU A 347 72.45 -17.06 31.18
CA LEU A 347 72.95 -18.44 31.12
C LEU A 347 73.99 -18.73 32.21
N THR A 348 74.87 -17.77 32.53
CA THR A 348 75.93 -17.93 33.54
C THR A 348 75.45 -17.70 34.98
N ASN A 349 74.18 -17.32 35.18
CA ASN A 349 73.58 -17.17 36.51
C ASN A 349 72.46 -18.20 36.76
N PRO A 350 72.78 -19.40 37.30
CA PRO A 350 71.78 -20.42 37.60
C PRO A 350 70.66 -19.96 38.54
N SER A 351 70.90 -18.96 39.40
CA SER A 351 69.87 -18.43 40.30
C SER A 351 68.74 -17.72 39.57
N SER A 352 68.95 -17.27 38.33
CA SER A 352 67.92 -16.60 37.53
C SER A 352 66.84 -17.57 37.01
N TRP A 353 67.16 -18.85 36.81
CA TRP A 353 66.25 -19.83 36.18
C TRP A 353 66.01 -21.10 37.01
N SER A 354 66.63 -21.27 38.19
CA SER A 354 66.48 -22.47 39.03
C SER A 354 65.20 -22.53 39.88
N GLY A 355 64.27 -21.58 39.73
CA GLY A 355 63.01 -21.51 40.47
C GLY A 355 63.13 -21.25 41.99
N SER A 356 64.33 -21.32 42.58
CA SER A 356 64.57 -21.27 44.02
C SER A 356 64.84 -19.85 44.57
N GLY A 357 64.53 -18.81 43.79
CA GLY A 357 65.08 -17.45 43.96
C GLY A 357 64.09 -16.28 43.89
N SER A 358 62.79 -16.47 44.16
CA SER A 358 61.87 -15.35 44.45
C SER A 358 60.56 -15.82 45.10
N ALA A 359 60.53 -15.82 46.43
CA ALA A 359 59.28 -15.87 47.19
C ALA A 359 58.63 -14.46 47.21
N VAL A 360 58.06 -14.04 46.08
CA VAL A 360 57.10 -12.93 46.07
C VAL A 360 55.73 -13.53 46.40
N ALA A 361 55.12 -13.07 47.49
CA ALA A 361 53.87 -13.65 47.99
C ALA A 361 52.75 -13.52 46.94
N SER A 362 52.13 -14.65 46.57
CA SER A 362 50.93 -14.66 45.74
C SER A 362 49.79 -13.94 46.44
N PRO A 363 49.20 -12.87 45.86
CA PRO A 363 47.87 -12.42 46.24
C PRO A 363 46.87 -13.54 45.90
N GLY A 364 45.82 -13.67 46.73
CA GLY A 364 44.90 -14.81 46.78
C GLY A 364 44.36 -15.36 45.44
N GLY A 365 43.97 -16.65 45.52
CA GLY A 365 43.63 -17.53 44.40
C GLY A 365 42.95 -16.89 43.19
N SER A 366 43.60 -17.04 42.04
CA SER A 366 43.04 -16.65 40.74
C SER A 366 41.79 -17.48 40.43
N GLN A 367 40.62 -16.84 40.47
CA GLN A 367 39.44 -17.43 39.84
C GLN A 367 39.70 -17.59 38.34
N ILE A 368 39.34 -18.77 37.81
CA ILE A 368 39.47 -19.09 36.39
C ILE A 368 38.35 -18.36 35.65
N THR A 369 38.60 -17.11 35.25
CA THR A 369 37.70 -16.37 34.36
C THR A 369 38.10 -16.64 32.91
N SER A 370 37.19 -17.26 32.15
CA SER A 370 37.30 -17.33 30.69
C SER A 370 37.15 -15.93 30.09
N PRO A 371 37.87 -15.58 29.01
CA PRO A 371 37.69 -14.29 28.34
C PRO A 371 36.27 -14.20 27.76
N VAL A 372 35.44 -13.35 28.35
CA VAL A 372 34.06 -13.12 27.92
C VAL A 372 34.07 -12.60 26.48
N SER A 373 33.16 -13.12 25.66
CA SER A 373 32.97 -12.67 24.28
C SER A 373 31.70 -11.83 24.18
N PRO A 374 31.78 -10.53 23.81
CA PRO A 374 30.62 -9.64 23.76
C PRO A 374 29.75 -9.82 22.50
N ILE A 375 30.11 -10.73 21.59
CA ILE A 375 29.51 -10.89 20.24
C ILE A 375 28.65 -12.16 20.16
N SER A 376 28.11 -12.62 21.29
CA SER A 376 27.16 -13.74 21.33
C SER A 376 25.78 -13.23 21.71
N PRO A 377 24.86 -13.02 20.75
CA PRO A 377 23.44 -12.88 21.07
C PRO A 377 23.00 -14.15 21.79
N ALA A 378 22.52 -14.01 23.03
CA ALA A 378 21.86 -15.11 23.71
C ALA A 378 20.54 -15.38 22.99
N ALA A 379 20.52 -16.39 22.12
CA ALA A 379 19.40 -16.73 21.25
C ALA A 379 18.14 -17.09 22.06
N THR A 380 17.37 -16.06 22.41
CA THR A 380 16.09 -16.20 23.08
C THR A 380 15.04 -16.40 22.00
N MET A 381 14.93 -17.64 21.51
CA MET A 381 13.73 -18.02 20.76
C MET A 381 12.53 -18.02 21.72
N PRO A 382 11.38 -17.44 21.35
CA PRO A 382 10.19 -17.51 22.18
C PRO A 382 9.66 -18.95 22.16
N ASN A 383 9.93 -19.69 23.23
CA ASN A 383 9.38 -21.02 23.42
C ASN A 383 7.87 -20.90 23.68
N ALA A 384 7.05 -21.28 22.69
CA ALA A 384 5.62 -21.44 22.89
C ALA A 384 5.41 -22.61 23.87
N GLY A 385 4.97 -22.29 25.08
CA GLY A 385 4.91 -23.27 26.16
C GLY A 385 3.75 -24.24 26.01
N GLU A 386 4.06 -25.51 25.78
CA GLU A 386 3.27 -26.62 26.32
C GLU A 386 3.98 -27.20 27.54
N SER A 387 3.19 -27.50 28.58
CA SER A 387 3.68 -27.96 29.87
C SER A 387 3.74 -29.48 29.92
N SER A 388 4.89 -30.06 30.26
CA SER A 388 4.97 -31.45 30.71
C SER A 388 5.94 -31.61 31.87
N THR A 389 5.39 -31.88 33.04
CA THR A 389 6.13 -32.29 34.24
C THR A 389 6.61 -33.73 34.16
N ALA A 390 7.75 -33.97 34.81
CA ALA A 390 8.19 -35.24 35.42
C ALA A 390 8.77 -36.37 34.53
N GLY A 391 9.79 -37.02 35.09
CA GLY A 391 9.85 -38.48 35.12
C GLY A 391 10.84 -39.13 34.15
N ALA A 392 11.93 -39.66 34.70
CA ALA A 392 12.80 -40.59 33.97
C ALA A 392 12.15 -41.99 33.90
N ALA A 393 12.30 -42.70 32.77
CA ALA A 393 13.00 -44.00 32.68
C ALA A 393 12.71 -44.80 31.39
N ALA A 394 13.74 -45.55 30.96
CA ALA A 394 13.69 -46.84 30.26
C ALA A 394 13.06 -46.99 28.84
N VAL A 395 13.97 -47.29 27.88
CA VAL A 395 13.94 -48.44 26.94
C VAL A 395 12.63 -48.80 26.20
N GLY A 396 12.66 -48.72 24.86
CA GLY A 396 11.71 -49.39 23.96
C GLY A 396 12.11 -49.30 22.48
N THR A 397 12.15 -50.42 21.76
CA THR A 397 12.70 -50.58 20.39
C THR A 397 11.60 -50.55 19.30
N THR A 398 12.03 -50.56 18.02
CA THR A 398 11.27 -50.77 16.75
C THR A 398 10.51 -49.56 16.19
N GLU A 399 10.76 -49.12 14.94
CA GLU A 399 10.31 -49.68 13.63
C GLU A 399 8.76 -49.66 13.48
N LYS A 400 8.13 -49.23 12.38
CA LYS A 400 8.57 -48.94 11.00
C LYS A 400 7.47 -48.16 10.21
N ALA A 401 7.85 -47.47 9.12
CA ALA A 401 7.10 -47.18 7.87
C ALA A 401 5.54 -47.06 7.88
N ALA A 402 5.00 -45.89 7.50
CA ALA A 402 4.41 -45.61 6.16
C ALA A 402 2.89 -45.97 6.06
N THR A 403 2.05 -45.47 5.14
CA THR A 403 2.22 -44.63 3.92
C THR A 403 0.94 -43.80 3.66
N THR A 404 1.01 -42.87 2.70
CA THR A 404 -0.03 -42.24 1.85
C THR A 404 -1.44 -42.90 1.77
N GLU A 405 -2.57 -42.19 1.55
CA GLU A 405 -2.99 -41.61 0.25
C GLU A 405 -4.27 -40.70 0.35
N THR A 406 -4.46 -39.85 -0.68
CA THR A 406 -5.70 -39.14 -1.11
C THR A 406 -6.26 -39.86 -2.38
N PRO A 407 -7.31 -39.44 -3.15
CA PRO A 407 -8.40 -38.46 -2.98
C PRO A 407 -9.81 -38.92 -3.49
N ALA A 408 -10.78 -37.96 -3.58
CA ALA A 408 -11.63 -37.67 -4.78
C ALA A 408 -13.20 -37.79 -4.75
N ALA A 409 -13.85 -36.64 -5.01
CA ALA A 409 -14.89 -36.36 -6.04
C ALA A 409 -16.41 -36.68 -5.91
N GLY A 410 -17.23 -35.77 -6.48
CA GLY A 410 -18.67 -35.91 -6.86
C GLY A 410 -19.72 -35.41 -5.85
N GLU A 411 -20.91 -34.85 -6.20
CA GLU A 411 -21.45 -34.27 -7.45
C GLU A 411 -22.75 -33.43 -7.14
N LYS A 412 -23.38 -32.76 -8.13
CA LYS A 412 -24.67 -31.98 -8.06
C LYS A 412 -25.77 -32.71 -8.91
N PRO A 413 -27.04 -32.26 -9.20
CA PRO A 413 -27.67 -30.91 -9.18
C PRO A 413 -29.20 -30.74 -8.82
N ALA A 414 -29.67 -29.46 -8.69
CA ALA A 414 -31.00 -28.83 -9.04
C ALA A 414 -32.38 -29.44 -8.58
N THR A 415 -33.57 -28.77 -8.58
CA THR A 415 -34.08 -27.49 -9.14
C THR A 415 -35.38 -26.98 -8.43
N GLU A 416 -35.65 -25.66 -8.44
CA GLU A 416 -37.00 -24.98 -8.45
C GLU A 416 -37.97 -25.12 -7.21
N THR A 417 -39.10 -24.39 -6.99
CA THR A 417 -39.84 -23.23 -7.63
C THR A 417 -40.48 -22.29 -6.53
N ALA A 418 -41.36 -21.33 -6.88
CA ALA A 418 -42.26 -20.51 -6.03
C ALA A 418 -43.73 -20.55 -6.57
N PRO A 419 -44.82 -20.02 -5.93
CA PRO A 419 -45.07 -18.57 -5.70
C PRO A 419 -45.97 -18.18 -4.47
N ALA A 420 -46.41 -16.92 -4.37
CA ALA A 420 -47.18 -16.30 -3.26
C ALA A 420 -48.72 -16.22 -3.47
N PRO A 421 -49.51 -15.78 -2.46
CA PRO A 421 -50.40 -14.60 -2.65
C PRO A 421 -50.62 -13.69 -1.40
N ALA A 422 -51.37 -12.59 -1.59
CA ALA A 422 -51.92 -11.62 -0.60
C ALA A 422 -53.47 -11.47 -0.82
N PRO A 423 -54.30 -10.52 -0.24
CA PRO A 423 -54.01 -9.34 0.63
C PRO A 423 -55.09 -8.92 1.73
N ALA A 424 -54.83 -7.78 2.43
CA ALA A 424 -55.78 -6.75 2.99
C ALA A 424 -56.64 -7.03 4.26
N PRO A 425 -57.30 -6.03 4.95
CA PRO A 425 -57.19 -4.53 4.94
C PRO A 425 -57.29 -3.77 6.33
N ALA A 426 -57.23 -2.41 6.27
CA ALA A 426 -58.05 -1.39 7.00
C ALA A 426 -57.57 -0.58 8.25
N GLY A 427 -57.99 0.70 8.30
CA GLY A 427 -57.86 1.72 9.37
C GLY A 427 -56.90 2.88 9.04
N GLU A 428 -57.23 4.09 8.55
CA GLU A 428 -58.32 5.09 8.73
C GLU A 428 -58.00 6.22 9.74
N SER A 429 -57.78 7.46 9.26
CA SER A 429 -58.10 8.74 9.95
C SER A 429 -57.94 10.00 9.07
N ALA A 430 -58.93 10.89 9.19
CA ALA A 430 -59.34 12.12 8.48
C ALA A 430 -58.35 13.31 8.30
N PRO A 431 -58.74 14.40 7.57
CA PRO A 431 -57.83 15.39 6.97
C PRO A 431 -57.94 16.84 7.53
N ALA A 432 -57.14 17.77 6.97
CA ALA A 432 -57.35 19.22 7.09
C ALA A 432 -56.99 19.96 5.77
N THR A 433 -57.64 21.10 5.52
CA THR A 433 -57.75 21.75 4.20
C THR A 433 -57.05 23.12 4.13
N GLU A 434 -56.54 23.48 2.95
CA GLU A 434 -56.03 24.82 2.58
C GLU A 434 -57.15 25.89 2.54
N PRO A 435 -56.84 27.22 2.51
CA PRO A 435 -56.74 27.88 1.20
C PRO A 435 -55.77 29.08 1.06
N LEU A 436 -55.56 29.44 -0.22
CA LEU A 436 -54.80 30.58 -0.83
C LEU A 436 -54.88 31.98 -0.15
N PRO A 437 -53.85 32.84 -0.36
CA PRO A 437 -53.89 34.28 -0.05
C PRO A 437 -54.56 35.13 -1.15
N THR A 438 -55.03 36.33 -0.78
CA THR A 438 -55.67 37.31 -1.69
C THR A 438 -54.88 38.63 -1.76
N THR A 439 -54.86 39.24 -2.94
CA THR A 439 -54.17 40.50 -3.28
C THR A 439 -54.89 41.75 -2.74
N THR A 440 -54.15 42.74 -2.21
CA THR A 440 -54.60 44.15 -2.27
C THR A 440 -53.45 45.17 -2.28
N THR A 441 -53.59 46.17 -3.13
CA THR A 441 -52.70 47.32 -3.37
C THR A 441 -53.01 48.46 -2.38
N THR A 442 -52.10 49.44 -2.17
CA THR A 442 -52.28 50.90 -2.51
C THR A 442 -51.48 51.91 -1.62
N THR A 443 -50.68 52.78 -2.28
CA THR A 443 -50.22 54.18 -1.95
C THR A 443 -49.28 54.57 -0.79
N GLY A 444 -48.42 55.57 -1.09
CA GLY A 444 -47.67 56.46 -0.16
C GLY A 444 -46.14 56.35 -0.31
N THR A 445 -45.42 56.95 -1.28
CA THR A 445 -45.23 58.38 -1.72
C THR A 445 -44.08 59.10 -0.98
N GLU A 446 -43.30 59.91 -1.73
CA GLU A 446 -42.08 60.68 -1.37
C GLU A 446 -40.75 59.87 -1.27
N GLY A 447 -39.60 60.29 -1.81
CA GLY A 447 -39.31 61.41 -2.73
C GLY A 447 -37.79 61.67 -2.92
N THR A 448 -37.42 62.35 -4.02
CA THR A 448 -36.11 63.04 -4.26
C THR A 448 -34.98 62.32 -5.04
N THR A 449 -34.99 62.51 -6.36
CA THR A 449 -33.93 63.14 -7.20
C THR A 449 -32.43 62.77 -7.04
N THR A 450 -31.83 62.20 -8.10
CA THR A 450 -30.71 62.81 -8.88
C THR A 450 -30.37 61.99 -10.15
N LYS A 451 -29.78 62.65 -11.17
CA LYS A 451 -29.36 62.11 -12.50
C LYS A 451 -28.00 62.78 -12.87
N PRO A 452 -27.33 62.46 -14.00
CA PRO A 452 -26.29 61.44 -14.15
C PRO A 452 -24.90 62.01 -14.53
N THR A 453 -23.87 61.17 -14.40
CA THR A 453 -22.56 61.29 -15.07
C THR A 453 -21.89 59.91 -15.06
N GLY A 454 -21.18 59.45 -16.08
CA GLY A 454 -20.97 59.95 -17.45
C GLY A 454 -20.35 58.81 -18.27
N GLN A 455 -20.50 58.85 -19.60
CA GLN A 455 -19.90 57.85 -20.49
C GLN A 455 -19.28 58.60 -21.67
N GLU A 456 -17.96 58.50 -21.82
CA GLU A 456 -17.20 59.16 -22.88
C GLU A 456 -16.45 58.11 -23.72
N GLU A 457 -16.26 58.43 -24.99
CA GLU A 457 -15.79 57.50 -26.03
C GLU A 457 -14.26 57.32 -26.00
N GLY A 458 -13.78 56.22 -26.59
CA GLY A 458 -12.36 55.96 -26.84
C GLY A 458 -12.18 54.88 -27.90
N VAL A 459 -11.81 55.29 -29.12
CA VAL A 459 -11.80 54.46 -30.33
C VAL A 459 -10.35 54.20 -30.79
N VAL A 460 -10.13 53.16 -31.63
CA VAL A 460 -8.92 52.89 -32.46
C VAL A 460 -7.71 52.35 -31.65
N SER A 461 -7.09 51.19 -31.95
CA SER A 461 -6.61 50.75 -33.26
C SER A 461 -6.27 49.25 -33.35
N VAL A 462 -6.18 48.74 -34.59
CA VAL A 462 -5.65 47.41 -34.98
C VAL A 462 -4.22 47.61 -35.53
N PRO A 463 -3.34 46.59 -35.49
CA PRO A 463 -2.78 46.16 -36.77
C PRO A 463 -2.70 44.64 -36.95
N THR A 464 -2.94 44.23 -38.20
CA THR A 464 -2.80 42.87 -38.74
C THR A 464 -1.43 42.71 -39.43
N ALA A 465 -1.02 41.47 -39.70
CA ALA A 465 0.08 41.00 -40.60
C ALA A 465 1.35 40.50 -39.88
N GLU A 466 2.05 39.46 -40.34
CA GLU A 466 1.65 38.27 -41.13
C GLU A 466 2.72 37.16 -40.94
N LYS A 467 2.47 35.99 -41.52
CA LYS A 467 3.36 34.81 -41.69
C LYS A 467 4.88 35.12 -41.72
N LYS A 468 5.67 34.31 -41.01
CA LYS A 468 6.32 33.14 -41.64
C LYS A 468 6.68 32.07 -40.61
#